data_AF-A0AA37NRF2-F1
#
_entry.id   AF-A0AA37NRF2-F1
#
_cell.length_a   1.000
_cell.length_b   1.000
_cell.length_c   1.000
_cell.angle_alpha   90.00
_cell.angle_beta   90.00
_cell.angle_gamma   90.00
#
_symmetry.space_group_name_H-M   'P 1'
#
loop_
_entity.id
_entity.type
_entity.pdbx_description
1 polymer ?
#
loop_
_entity_poly.entity_id
_entity_poly.type
_entity_poly.pdbx_seq_one_letter_code
_entity_poly.pdbx_strand_id
1 'polypeptide(L)'
;MSEKTVPQWLKGVVLIFLVLLALMVFTNRDRMDVYGRYFRETSPSVTLRLAELSSTMDEAALKQHFAGVPLRCVGQAPGADSLGDRVCYATVSQADGHGALTLANFFREGHLVRTMVHVPWWVHGTWIDRFNAAYGTPYHAGKVSDWGGPVLRWNMPNGYVDFNRDRSFNPLEWNVILWTGR
;
A
#
# COMPACT_ATOMS: atom_id res chain seq x y z
N MET A 1 34.95 0.45 -41.88
CA MET A 1 33.78 0.17 -41.01
C MET A 1 32.72 1.19 -41.35
N SER A 2 31.60 0.77 -41.95
CA SER A 2 30.52 1.70 -42.34
C SER A 2 29.71 2.08 -41.10
N GLU A 3 29.74 3.36 -40.71
CA GLU A 3 28.87 3.91 -39.69
C GLU A 3 27.42 3.79 -40.19
N LYS A 4 26.67 2.83 -39.66
CA LYS A 4 25.24 2.74 -39.90
C LYS A 4 24.58 3.95 -39.24
N THR A 5 24.29 4.98 -40.03
CA THR A 5 23.58 6.17 -39.59
C THR A 5 22.18 5.80 -39.15
N VAL A 6 21.87 6.05 -37.88
CA VAL A 6 20.55 5.81 -37.31
C VAL A 6 19.51 6.66 -38.05
N PRO A 7 18.41 6.07 -38.56
CA PRO A 7 17.36 6.81 -39.24
C PRO A 7 16.81 7.96 -38.38
N GLN A 8 16.56 9.12 -39.00
CA GLN A 8 16.03 10.33 -38.32
C GLN A 8 14.74 10.05 -37.53
N TRP A 9 13.81 9.25 -38.09
CA TRP A 9 12.57 8.88 -37.42
C TRP A 9 12.83 8.05 -36.15
N LEU A 10 13.86 7.18 -36.16
CA LEU A 10 14.22 6.38 -34.99
C LEU A 10 14.77 7.28 -33.88
N LYS A 11 15.55 8.31 -34.22
CA LYS A 11 15.99 9.32 -33.25
C LYS A 11 14.80 10.05 -32.62
N GLY A 12 13.80 10.41 -33.43
CA GLY A 12 12.56 11.03 -32.95
C GLY A 12 11.78 10.12 -32.00
N VAL A 13 11.60 8.84 -32.36
CA VAL A 13 10.92 7.85 -31.50
C VAL A 13 11.66 7.65 -30.18
N VAL A 14 12.99 7.51 -30.21
CA VAL A 14 13.81 7.36 -29.00
C VAL A 14 13.69 8.60 -28.12
N LEU A 15 13.73 9.80 -28.69
CA LEU A 15 13.59 11.04 -27.92
C LEU A 15 12.22 11.12 -27.24
N ILE A 16 11.13 10.83 -27.97
CA ILE A 16 9.78 10.80 -27.41
C ILE A 16 9.69 9.78 -26.27
N PHE A 17 10.22 8.57 -26.49
CA PHE A 17 10.26 7.53 -25.46
C PHE A 17 11.00 7.98 -24.21
N LEU A 18 12.16 8.63 -24.35
CA LEU A 18 12.94 9.15 -23.22
C LEU A 18 12.21 10.28 -22.49
N VAL A 19 11.52 11.17 -23.21
CA VAL A 19 10.70 12.23 -22.60
C VAL A 19 9.53 11.63 -21.82
N LEU A 20 8.83 10.64 -22.38
CA LEU A 20 7.74 9.94 -21.69
C LEU A 20 8.25 9.21 -20.45
N LEU A 21 9.40 8.54 -20.53
CA LEU A 21 10.04 7.89 -19.39
C LEU A 21 10.43 8.89 -18.30
N ALA A 22 11.03 10.03 -18.68
CA ALA A 22 11.39 11.09 -17.75
C ALA A 22 10.16 11.69 -17.07
N LEU A 23 9.07 11.95 -17.81
CA LEU A 23 7.80 12.40 -17.26
C LEU A 23 7.20 11.37 -16.29
N MET A 24 7.24 10.08 -16.64
CA MET A 24 6.78 9.01 -15.77
C MET A 24 7.57 8.98 -14.45
N VAL A 25 8.91 9.06 -14.51
CA VAL A 25 9.76 9.07 -13.31
C VAL A 25 9.49 10.32 -12.47
N PHE A 26 9.41 11.49 -13.11
CA PHE A 26 9.20 12.77 -12.42
C PHE A 26 7.83 12.83 -11.72
N THR A 27 6.76 12.40 -12.40
CA THR A 27 5.40 12.36 -11.82
C THR A 27 5.26 11.32 -10.71
N ASN A 28 6.15 10.34 -10.63
CA ASN A 28 6.14 9.28 -9.61
C ASN A 28 7.32 9.39 -8.62
N ARG A 29 7.97 10.56 -8.51
CA ARG A 29 9.17 10.75 -7.66
C ARG A 29 8.95 10.30 -6.21
N ASP A 30 7.80 10.62 -5.63
CA ASP A 30 7.53 10.30 -4.22
C ASP A 30 7.38 8.79 -4.03
N ARG A 31 6.86 8.10 -5.05
CA ARG A 31 6.77 6.64 -5.07
C ARG A 31 8.15 5.99 -5.22
N MET A 32 9.01 6.58 -6.05
CA MET A 32 10.39 6.16 -6.21
C MET A 32 11.20 6.28 -4.92
N ASP A 33 10.96 7.30 -4.09
CA ASP A 33 11.63 7.41 -2.79
C ASP A 33 11.25 6.23 -1.87
N VAL A 34 9.97 5.86 -1.83
CA VAL A 34 9.50 4.71 -1.03
C VAL A 34 10.13 3.40 -1.50
N TYR A 35 10.15 3.13 -2.81
CA TYR A 35 10.84 1.96 -3.35
C TYR A 35 12.35 2.02 -3.13
N GLY A 36 12.94 3.21 -3.24
CA GLY A 36 14.36 3.43 -2.98
C GLY A 36 14.72 3.12 -1.52
N ARG A 37 13.87 3.48 -0.56
CA ARG A 37 14.04 3.10 0.86
C ARG A 37 13.88 1.60 1.05
N TYR A 38 12.87 1.00 0.44
CA TYR A 38 12.66 -0.46 0.46
C TYR A 38 13.91 -1.27 0.06
N PHE A 39 14.63 -0.84 -0.99
CA PHE A 39 15.84 -1.54 -1.44
C PHE A 39 17.11 -1.19 -0.65
N ARG A 40 17.16 -0.03 0.02
CA ARG A 40 18.37 0.46 0.71
C ARG A 40 18.36 0.20 2.21
N GLU A 41 17.19 0.13 2.84
CA GLU A 41 17.02 0.06 4.29
C GLU A 41 16.57 -1.34 4.73
N THR A 42 17.20 -1.88 5.77
CA THR A 42 16.74 -3.12 6.39
C THR A 42 15.50 -2.81 7.24
N SER A 43 14.32 -3.20 6.73
CA SER A 43 13.04 -3.02 7.41
C SER A 43 12.48 -4.36 7.89
N PRO A 44 11.75 -4.40 9.03
CA PRO A 44 11.22 -5.65 9.56
C PRO A 44 10.13 -6.25 8.66
N SER A 45 9.93 -7.56 8.79
CA SER A 45 8.74 -8.25 8.31
C SER A 45 7.63 -8.12 9.35
N VAL A 46 6.37 -8.11 8.89
CA VAL A 46 5.19 -8.10 9.75
C VAL A 46 4.23 -9.23 9.38
N THR A 47 3.62 -9.84 10.39
CA THR A 47 2.46 -10.71 10.19
C THR A 47 1.21 -9.91 10.51
N LEU A 48 0.34 -9.71 9.53
CA LEU A 48 -0.76 -8.74 9.65
C LEU A 48 -1.84 -9.19 10.64
N ARG A 49 -2.15 -10.49 10.65
CA ARG A 49 -3.20 -11.10 11.49
C ARG A 49 -4.49 -10.25 11.48
N LEU A 50 -4.94 -9.88 10.28
CA LEU A 50 -6.00 -8.88 10.09
C LEU A 50 -7.32 -9.23 10.80
N ALA A 51 -7.62 -10.51 10.97
CA ALA A 51 -8.82 -10.97 11.67
C ALA A 51 -8.77 -10.72 13.19
N GLU A 52 -7.58 -10.53 13.77
CA GLU A 52 -7.39 -10.22 15.19
C GLU A 52 -7.45 -8.71 15.48
N LEU A 53 -7.33 -7.85 14.46
CA LEU A 53 -7.52 -6.41 14.63
C LEU A 53 -8.93 -6.10 15.12
N SER A 54 -9.09 -5.06 15.93
CA SER A 54 -10.38 -4.68 16.51
C SER A 54 -10.45 -3.17 16.73
N SER A 55 -11.66 -2.61 16.61
CA SER A 55 -11.94 -1.21 16.97
C SER A 55 -11.76 -0.92 18.45
N THR A 56 -11.69 -1.95 19.29
CA THR A 56 -11.39 -1.82 20.72
C THR A 56 -9.88 -1.72 21.04
N MET A 57 -9.00 -1.95 20.06
CA MET A 57 -7.55 -1.84 20.29
C MET A 57 -7.12 -0.39 20.48
N ASP A 58 -6.39 -0.14 21.55
CA ASP A 58 -5.65 1.10 21.77
C ASP A 58 -4.20 1.00 21.23
N GLU A 59 -3.41 2.06 21.40
CA GLU A 59 -2.02 2.09 20.93
C GLU A 59 -1.15 0.99 21.57
N ALA A 60 -1.40 0.65 22.84
CA ALA A 60 -0.62 -0.36 23.56
C ALA A 60 -0.93 -1.77 23.04
N ALA A 61 -2.21 -2.08 22.88
CA ALA A 61 -2.69 -3.32 22.28
C ALA A 61 -2.17 -3.47 20.84
N LEU A 62 -2.18 -2.39 20.05
CA LEU A 62 -1.64 -2.40 18.68
C LEU A 62 -0.13 -2.68 18.66
N LYS A 63 0.64 -2.05 19.55
CA LYS A 63 2.09 -2.30 19.66
C LYS A 63 2.40 -3.74 20.05
N GLN A 64 1.57 -4.35 20.89
CA GLN A 64 1.66 -5.76 21.21
C GLN A 64 1.28 -6.64 20.01
N HIS A 65 0.25 -6.25 19.26
CA HIS A 65 -0.17 -6.92 18.02
C HIS A 65 0.94 -6.90 16.95
N PHE A 66 1.72 -5.83 16.86
CA PHE A 66 2.85 -5.71 15.96
C PHE A 66 4.20 -5.76 16.68
N ALA A 67 4.31 -6.59 17.72
CA ALA A 67 5.55 -6.75 18.48
C ALA A 67 6.74 -7.05 17.54
N GLY A 68 7.83 -6.29 17.70
CA GLY A 68 9.01 -6.37 16.83
C GLY A 68 9.01 -5.36 15.66
N VAL A 69 7.92 -4.64 15.43
CA VAL A 69 7.86 -3.54 14.47
C VAL A 69 8.01 -2.20 15.22
N PRO A 70 9.01 -1.36 14.89
CA PRO A 70 9.25 -0.09 15.57
C PRO A 70 8.25 0.98 15.09
N LEU A 71 7.01 0.91 15.59
CA LEU A 71 5.95 1.87 15.25
C LEU A 71 6.25 3.26 15.81
N ARG A 72 6.30 4.26 14.92
CA ARG A 72 6.34 5.68 15.28
C ARG A 72 4.93 6.25 15.27
N CYS A 73 4.50 6.82 16.39
CA CYS A 73 3.17 7.40 16.55
C CYS A 73 3.22 8.93 16.58
N VAL A 74 2.39 9.57 15.76
CA VAL A 74 2.27 11.04 15.67
C VAL A 74 0.79 11.44 15.67
N GLY A 75 0.47 12.61 16.24
CA GLY A 75 -0.85 13.21 16.11
C GLY A 75 -1.08 13.70 14.68
N GLN A 76 -2.31 13.57 14.19
CA GLN A 76 -2.75 14.16 12.93
C GLN A 76 -3.55 15.44 13.22
N ALA A 77 -3.30 16.51 12.45
CA ALA A 77 -4.07 17.73 12.60
C ALA A 77 -5.53 17.48 12.19
N PRO A 78 -6.52 18.03 12.92
CA PRO A 78 -7.93 17.94 12.54
C PRO A 78 -8.16 18.60 11.17
N GLY A 79 -8.87 17.91 10.27
CA GLY A 79 -9.18 18.41 8.93
C GLY A 79 -9.93 17.40 8.07
N ALA A 80 -10.48 17.85 6.95
CA ALA A 80 -11.30 17.04 6.04
C ALA A 80 -10.56 15.81 5.47
N ASP A 81 -9.23 15.85 5.41
CA ASP A 81 -8.38 14.76 4.91
C ASP A 81 -7.82 13.85 6.03
N SER A 82 -8.23 14.07 7.29
CA SER A 82 -7.72 13.26 8.41
C SER A 82 -8.42 11.88 8.47
N LEU A 83 -7.61 10.81 8.41
CA LEU A 83 -8.08 9.43 8.57
C LEU A 83 -8.29 9.04 10.04
N GLY A 84 -7.91 9.94 10.96
CA GLY A 84 -7.89 9.75 12.40
C GLY A 84 -7.33 10.99 13.10
N ASP A 85 -7.27 10.96 14.43
CA ASP A 85 -6.59 11.97 15.25
C ASP A 85 -5.12 11.61 15.50
N ARG A 86 -4.74 10.35 15.27
CA ARG A 86 -3.41 9.82 15.53
C ARG A 86 -3.07 8.69 14.57
N VAL A 87 -1.80 8.61 14.17
CA VAL A 87 -1.30 7.55 13.28
C VAL A 87 -0.02 6.94 13.83
N CYS A 88 0.03 5.62 13.88
CA CYS A 88 1.21 4.83 14.22
C CYS A 88 1.68 4.07 12.98
N TYR A 89 2.90 4.34 12.51
CA TYR A 89 3.41 3.78 11.26
C TYR A 89 4.85 3.30 11.36
N ALA A 90 5.24 2.41 10.44
CA ALA A 90 6.60 1.95 10.25
C ALA A 90 6.83 1.61 8.77
N THR A 91 8.08 1.73 8.32
CA THR A 91 8.54 1.07 7.10
C THR A 91 8.63 -0.43 7.38
N VAL A 92 8.11 -1.24 6.46
CA VAL A 92 8.19 -2.71 6.54
C VAL A 92 8.70 -3.22 5.20
N SER A 93 9.46 -4.32 5.20
CA SER A 93 9.94 -4.96 3.96
C SER A 93 9.01 -6.08 3.51
N GLN A 94 8.31 -6.72 4.45
CA GLN A 94 7.39 -7.79 4.12
C GLN A 94 6.14 -7.73 5.00
N ALA A 95 5.01 -8.10 4.42
CA ALA A 95 3.78 -8.40 5.13
C ALA A 95 3.36 -9.82 4.75
N ASP A 96 3.18 -10.68 5.75
CA ASP A 96 2.78 -12.08 5.56
C ASP A 96 3.66 -12.86 4.55
N GLY A 97 4.97 -12.56 4.49
CA GLY A 97 5.94 -13.21 3.60
C GLY A 97 6.03 -12.62 2.18
N HIS A 98 5.26 -11.57 1.88
CA HIS A 98 5.29 -10.89 0.57
C HIS A 98 5.78 -9.45 0.72
N GLY A 99 6.32 -8.88 -0.36
CA GLY A 99 6.82 -7.50 -0.36
C GLY A 99 5.80 -6.50 0.19
N ALA A 100 6.25 -5.63 1.08
CA ALA A 100 5.48 -4.53 1.65
C ALA A 100 6.37 -3.29 1.72
N LEU A 101 5.76 -2.12 1.88
CA LEU A 101 6.47 -0.83 1.85
C LEU A 101 6.27 -0.06 3.16
N THR A 102 5.02 0.00 3.64
CA THR A 102 4.66 0.80 4.82
C THR A 102 3.45 0.19 5.48
N LEU A 103 3.48 0.16 6.81
CA LEU A 103 2.34 -0.12 7.68
C LEU A 103 1.93 1.18 8.36
N ALA A 104 0.65 1.54 8.30
CA ALA A 104 0.10 2.71 8.98
C ALA A 104 -1.22 2.34 9.66
N ASN A 105 -1.35 2.69 10.93
CA ASN A 105 -2.49 2.38 11.78
C ASN A 105 -3.08 3.68 12.29
N PHE A 106 -4.35 3.92 12.00
CA PHE A 106 -5.04 5.16 12.30
C PHE A 106 -5.97 4.95 13.48
N PHE A 107 -5.92 5.89 14.41
CA PHE A 107 -6.73 5.94 15.61
C PHE A 107 -7.71 7.11 15.53
N ARG A 108 -8.84 6.95 16.21
CA ARG A 108 -9.79 8.02 16.48
C ARG A 108 -10.28 7.85 17.91
N GLU A 109 -10.20 8.90 18.71
CA GLU A 109 -10.63 8.88 20.11
C GLU A 109 -9.91 7.78 20.90
N GLY A 110 -8.63 7.52 20.58
CA GLY A 110 -7.82 6.48 21.23
C GLY A 110 -8.04 5.05 20.72
N HIS A 111 -8.95 4.84 19.77
CA HIS A 111 -9.34 3.53 19.26
C HIS A 111 -8.92 3.31 17.80
N LEU A 112 -8.45 2.11 17.48
CA LEU A 112 -8.02 1.76 16.12
C LEU A 112 -9.21 1.78 15.16
N VAL A 113 -9.15 2.59 14.10
CA VAL A 113 -10.23 2.64 13.09
C VAL A 113 -9.81 2.02 11.76
N ARG A 114 -8.54 2.15 11.39
CA ARG A 114 -8.02 1.67 10.10
C ARG A 114 -6.60 1.16 10.23
N THR A 115 -6.29 0.10 9.49
CA THR A 115 -4.92 -0.38 9.28
C THR A 115 -4.66 -0.46 7.79
N MET A 116 -3.59 0.18 7.36
CA MET A 116 -3.20 0.31 5.97
C MET A 116 -1.82 -0.31 5.76
N VAL A 117 -1.70 -1.16 4.74
CA VAL A 117 -0.42 -1.68 4.29
C VAL A 117 -0.26 -1.38 2.82
N HIS A 118 0.79 -0.63 2.48
CA HIS A 118 1.20 -0.45 1.11
C HIS A 118 2.00 -1.66 0.66
N VAL A 119 1.58 -2.27 -0.44
CA VAL A 119 2.27 -3.41 -1.04
C VAL A 119 2.61 -3.11 -2.50
N PRO A 120 3.76 -3.58 -3.00
CA PRO A 120 4.14 -3.34 -4.38
C PRO A 120 3.12 -3.86 -5.40
N TRP A 121 3.09 -3.28 -6.59
CA TRP A 121 2.17 -3.71 -7.65
C TRP A 121 2.34 -5.19 -8.03
N TRP A 122 3.57 -5.71 -7.98
CA TRP A 122 3.90 -7.06 -8.46
C TRP A 122 3.35 -8.18 -7.56
N VAL A 123 3.01 -7.90 -6.30
CA VAL A 123 2.40 -8.87 -5.37
C VAL A 123 0.87 -8.88 -5.41
N HIS A 124 0.25 -8.11 -6.31
CA HIS A 124 -1.21 -7.94 -6.38
C HIS A 124 -1.99 -9.26 -6.43
N GLY A 125 -1.66 -10.15 -7.39
CA GLY A 125 -2.37 -11.42 -7.56
C GLY A 125 -2.25 -12.32 -6.33
N THR A 126 -1.04 -12.38 -5.75
CA THR A 126 -0.78 -13.19 -4.55
C THR A 126 -1.63 -12.77 -3.36
N TRP A 127 -1.87 -11.47 -3.19
CA TRP A 127 -2.75 -10.97 -2.12
C TRP A 127 -4.22 -11.29 -2.37
N ILE A 128 -4.70 -11.21 -3.61
CA ILE A 128 -6.06 -11.64 -3.96
C ILE A 128 -6.25 -13.12 -3.64
N ASP A 129 -5.32 -13.97 -4.07
CA ASP A 129 -5.39 -15.42 -3.83
C ASP A 129 -5.39 -15.72 -2.33
N ARG A 130 -4.55 -15.01 -1.56
CA ARG A 130 -4.49 -15.13 -0.10
C ARG A 130 -5.80 -14.75 0.56
N PHE A 131 -6.41 -13.62 0.19
CA PHE A 131 -7.69 -13.20 0.76
C PHE A 131 -8.81 -14.16 0.39
N ASN A 132 -8.83 -14.65 -0.85
CA ASN A 132 -9.79 -15.66 -1.28
C ASN A 132 -9.65 -16.96 -0.50
N ALA A 133 -8.42 -17.42 -0.28
CA ALA A 133 -8.14 -18.63 0.49
C ALA A 133 -8.51 -18.48 1.98
N ALA A 134 -8.26 -17.32 2.58
CA ALA A 134 -8.50 -17.08 4.00
C ALA A 134 -9.95 -16.69 4.33
N TYR A 135 -10.62 -15.96 3.44
CA TYR A 135 -11.90 -15.28 3.73
C TYR A 135 -13.00 -15.56 2.69
N GLY A 136 -12.75 -16.41 1.71
CA GLY A 136 -13.71 -16.75 0.66
C GLY A 136 -13.84 -15.66 -0.42
N THR A 137 -14.92 -15.70 -1.19
CA THR A 137 -15.13 -14.75 -2.29
C THR A 137 -15.47 -13.34 -1.77
N PRO A 138 -14.93 -12.28 -2.39
CA PRO A 138 -15.26 -10.92 -2.00
C PRO A 138 -16.73 -10.62 -2.33
N TYR A 139 -17.42 -9.95 -1.42
CA TYR A 139 -18.88 -9.74 -1.53
C TYR A 139 -19.27 -8.39 -2.14
N HIS A 140 -18.32 -7.45 -2.32
CA HIS A 140 -18.61 -6.14 -2.90
C HIS A 140 -17.41 -5.56 -3.67
N ALA A 141 -17.68 -4.95 -4.82
CA ALA A 141 -16.75 -4.09 -5.54
C ALA A 141 -17.03 -2.62 -5.16
N GLY A 142 -16.40 -2.10 -4.12
CA GLY A 142 -16.56 -0.70 -3.68
C GLY A 142 -15.59 0.24 -4.39
N LYS A 143 -15.51 1.49 -3.92
CA LYS A 143 -14.40 2.42 -4.18
C LYS A 143 -13.84 2.92 -2.86
N VAL A 144 -12.52 3.08 -2.75
CA VAL A 144 -11.85 3.59 -1.52
C VAL A 144 -12.07 5.10 -1.34
N SER A 145 -12.30 5.82 -2.44
CA SER A 145 -12.67 7.24 -2.47
C SER A 145 -13.32 7.59 -3.82
N ASP A 146 -13.84 8.80 -3.99
CA ASP A 146 -14.43 9.26 -5.26
C ASP A 146 -13.44 9.20 -6.44
N TRP A 147 -12.16 9.42 -6.16
CA TRP A 147 -11.04 9.33 -7.10
C TRP A 147 -10.31 7.98 -7.05
N GLY A 148 -10.72 7.10 -6.14
CA GLY A 148 -10.13 5.79 -5.94
C GLY A 148 -10.60 4.78 -6.97
N GLY A 149 -9.70 3.87 -7.34
CA GLY A 149 -10.03 2.71 -8.15
C GLY A 149 -11.01 1.76 -7.46
N PRO A 150 -11.62 0.83 -8.22
CA PRO A 150 -12.48 -0.20 -7.66
C PRO A 150 -11.70 -1.10 -6.70
N VAL A 151 -12.35 -1.52 -5.62
CA VAL A 151 -11.78 -2.42 -4.61
C VAL A 151 -12.65 -3.63 -4.36
N LEU A 152 -12.01 -4.75 -4.05
CA LEU A 152 -12.64 -5.96 -3.54
C LEU A 152 -12.68 -5.90 -2.02
N ARG A 153 -13.80 -6.36 -1.43
CA ARG A 153 -14.01 -6.39 0.01
C ARG A 153 -14.24 -7.80 0.54
N TRP A 154 -13.53 -8.16 1.60
CA TRP A 154 -13.74 -9.39 2.37
C TRP A 154 -14.19 -9.06 3.80
N ASN A 155 -15.15 -9.81 4.32
CA ASN A 155 -15.61 -9.68 5.70
C ASN A 155 -14.60 -10.30 6.67
N MET A 156 -14.48 -9.69 7.84
CA MET A 156 -13.69 -10.19 8.96
C MET A 156 -14.51 -10.12 10.25
N PRO A 157 -14.14 -10.86 11.32
CA PRO A 157 -14.91 -10.86 12.57
C PRO A 157 -15.16 -9.46 13.15
N ASN A 158 -14.16 -8.58 13.09
CA ASN A 158 -14.19 -7.25 13.71
C ASN A 158 -14.19 -6.09 12.68
N GLY A 159 -14.53 -6.36 11.42
CA GLY A 159 -14.43 -5.36 10.36
C GLY A 159 -14.44 -5.94 8.96
N TYR A 160 -13.73 -5.29 8.06
CA TYR A 160 -13.54 -5.77 6.70
C TYR A 160 -12.18 -5.34 6.15
N VAL A 161 -11.71 -6.03 5.12
CA VAL A 161 -10.52 -5.63 4.36
C VAL A 161 -10.91 -5.27 2.94
N ASP A 162 -10.40 -4.13 2.47
CA ASP A 162 -10.46 -3.70 1.08
C ASP A 162 -9.08 -3.88 0.42
N PHE A 163 -9.08 -4.31 -0.84
CA PHE A 163 -7.89 -4.40 -1.67
C PHE A 163 -8.20 -3.95 -3.11
N ASN A 164 -7.23 -3.36 -3.80
CA ASN A 164 -7.38 -2.97 -5.20
C ASN A 164 -7.88 -4.13 -6.06
N ARG A 165 -9.01 -3.95 -6.75
CA ARG A 165 -9.55 -4.98 -7.65
C ARG A 165 -8.64 -5.15 -8.86
N ASP A 166 -8.30 -4.03 -9.47
CA ASP A 166 -7.54 -3.99 -10.72
C ASP A 166 -6.07 -3.67 -10.41
N ARG A 167 -5.16 -4.42 -11.01
CA ARG A 167 -3.73 -4.12 -10.96
C ARG A 167 -3.43 -2.93 -11.85
N SER A 168 -2.73 -1.94 -11.32
CA SER A 168 -2.29 -0.79 -12.13
C SER A 168 -1.36 -1.22 -13.26
N PHE A 169 -1.46 -0.53 -14.41
CA PHE A 169 -0.46 -0.64 -15.48
C PHE A 169 0.84 0.11 -15.15
N ASN A 170 0.82 0.99 -14.14
CA ASN A 170 2.00 1.68 -13.67
C ASN A 170 2.73 0.82 -12.61
N PRO A 171 3.93 0.29 -12.90
CA PRO A 171 4.69 -0.52 -11.95
C PRO A 171 5.26 0.27 -10.76
N LEU A 172 5.12 1.59 -10.76
CA LEU A 172 5.48 2.43 -9.62
C LEU A 172 4.29 2.63 -8.67
N GLU A 173 3.10 2.19 -9.05
CA GLU A 173 1.98 2.18 -8.11
C GLU A 173 2.14 1.10 -7.06
N TRP A 174 1.56 1.36 -5.88
CA TRP A 174 1.37 0.36 -4.85
C TRP A 174 -0.11 0.05 -4.74
N ASN A 175 -0.40 -1.17 -4.31
CA ASN A 175 -1.73 -1.53 -3.85
C ASN A 175 -1.84 -1.24 -2.36
N VAL A 176 -3.07 -1.15 -1.89
CA VAL A 176 -3.38 -0.87 -0.51
C VAL A 176 -4.21 -2.01 0.05
N ILE A 177 -3.69 -2.67 1.08
CA ILE A 177 -4.50 -3.49 1.97
C ILE A 177 -5.05 -2.56 3.03
N LEU A 178 -6.37 -2.39 3.06
CA LEU A 178 -7.05 -1.50 3.99
C LEU A 178 -8.02 -2.29 4.86
N TRP A 179 -7.63 -2.56 6.09
CA TRP A 179 -8.56 -3.03 7.11
C TRP A 179 -9.29 -1.84 7.74
N THR A 180 -10.60 -1.98 7.92
CA THR A 180 -11.45 -1.00 8.60
C THR A 180 -12.27 -1.68 9.69
N GLY A 181 -12.23 -1.14 10.90
CA GLY A 181 -12.99 -1.64 12.04
C GLY A 181 -14.49 -1.38 11.90
N ARG A 182 -15.30 -2.24 12.54
CA ARG A 182 -16.73 -2.04 12.73
C ARG A 182 -17.03 -1.44 14.10
#